data_AF-G8BVP1-F1
#
_entry.id   AF-G8BVP1-F1
#
_cell.length_a   1.000
_cell.length_b   1.000
_cell.length_c   1.000
_cell.angle_alpha   90.00
_cell.angle_beta   90.00
_cell.angle_gamma   90.00
#
_symmetry.space_group_name_H-M   'P 1'
#
loop_
_entity.id
_entity.type
_entity.pdbx_description
1 polymer ?
#
loop_
_entity_poly.entity_id
_entity_poly.type
_entity_poly.pdbx_seq_one_letter_code
_entity_poly.pdbx_strand_id
1 'polypeptide(L)'
;MQNEPMFQVQVDETEDTEWNDILRAKGVIPERPPSPTAQLEEALEDALKKQHENRLEDKDISDLEELEDDEDEDFLAFYKQKRLAELAKLQQRSKFGDVYHINKPEYNKEVTEASKGAKKVSNGTYLNSIDNNESKEESSNAVYVFVHLSLQSKLQSRILSHIFQTEAPKFPEIKFVDIPGPRAIENYPENNCPTLIVYYNGDVVRNIVTLLGLGGNDTKIGDFEQLLVKVGAVKENDNRLIMNVDSEESREERKLTFANKKSIRSGIRGKFNLGVGAGEEEEEDDEDDFFN
;
A
#
# COMPACT_ATOMS: atom_id res chain seq x y z
N MET A 1 44.72 58.43 49.10
CA MET A 1 43.77 58.09 48.02
C MET A 1 43.98 59.07 46.88
N GLN A 2 44.50 58.59 45.75
CA GLN A 2 44.38 59.24 44.45
C GLN A 2 44.22 58.09 43.45
N ASN A 3 43.04 58.00 42.85
CA ASN A 3 42.66 56.94 41.92
C ASN A 3 43.41 57.10 40.59
N GLU A 4 43.96 55.98 40.11
CA GLU A 4 44.60 55.85 38.80
C GLU A 4 43.57 55.99 37.64
N PRO A 5 43.97 56.48 36.46
CA PRO A 5 43.07 56.75 35.36
C PRO A 5 42.59 55.46 34.69
N MET A 6 41.29 55.39 34.39
CA MET A 6 40.70 54.25 33.68
C MET A 6 41.21 54.18 32.24
N PHE A 7 41.84 53.06 31.89
CA PHE A 7 42.13 52.68 30.51
C PHE A 7 40.82 52.34 29.78
N GLN A 8 40.56 52.99 28.65
CA GLN A 8 39.48 52.61 27.73
C GLN A 8 40.01 51.51 26.81
N VAL A 9 39.53 50.28 27.01
CA VAL A 9 39.80 49.13 26.14
C VAL A 9 38.84 49.21 24.95
N GLN A 10 39.38 49.38 23.74
CA GLN A 10 38.61 49.29 22.51
C GLN A 10 38.38 47.80 22.21
N VAL A 11 37.12 47.36 22.15
CA VAL A 11 36.74 45.97 21.89
C VAL A 11 36.33 45.86 20.42
N ASP A 12 37.03 45.01 19.66
CA ASP A 12 36.64 44.66 18.30
C ASP A 12 35.48 43.65 18.37
N GLU A 13 34.35 44.00 17.75
CA GLU A 13 33.09 43.25 17.78
C GLU A 13 33.17 41.92 16.98
N THR A 14 34.22 41.75 16.16
CA THR A 14 34.37 40.62 15.24
C THR A 14 35.33 39.53 15.72
N GLU A 15 36.14 39.79 16.76
CA GLU A 15 37.08 38.80 17.30
C GLU A 15 36.39 37.78 18.23
N ASP A 16 36.67 36.49 18.03
CA ASP A 16 36.14 35.39 18.85
C ASP A 16 37.07 35.08 20.02
N THR A 17 37.00 35.95 21.03
CA THR A 17 37.60 35.66 22.34
C THR A 17 36.52 35.29 23.35
N GLU A 18 36.82 34.42 24.31
CA GLU A 18 35.89 34.01 25.38
C GLU A 18 35.29 35.20 26.14
N TRP A 19 35.97 36.36 26.11
CA TRP A 19 35.50 37.62 26.68
C TRP A 19 34.36 38.27 25.88
N ASN A 20 34.33 38.14 24.56
CA ASN A 20 33.27 38.71 23.72
C ASN A 20 31.95 37.95 23.82
N ASP A 21 31.99 36.64 24.07
CA ASP A 21 30.78 35.84 24.29
C ASP A 21 30.13 36.10 25.65
N ILE A 22 30.93 36.41 26.68
CA ILE A 22 30.43 36.89 27.98
C ILE A 22 29.74 38.25 27.83
N LEU A 23 30.24 39.13 26.95
CA LEU A 23 29.63 40.44 26.66
C LEU A 23 28.35 40.35 25.82
N ARG A 24 28.23 39.36 24.91
CA ARG A 24 26.98 39.02 24.21
C ARG A 24 25.93 38.48 25.19
N ALA A 25 26.31 37.56 26.08
CA ALA A 25 25.42 37.00 27.10
C ALA A 25 24.94 38.03 28.15
N LYS A 26 25.75 39.08 28.40
CA LYS A 26 25.40 40.21 29.28
C LYS A 26 24.58 41.31 28.57
N GLY A 27 24.32 41.17 27.26
CA GLY A 27 23.48 42.09 26.48
C GLY A 27 24.15 43.43 26.14
N VAL A 28 25.48 43.49 26.17
CA VAL A 28 26.25 44.71 25.84
C VAL A 28 26.55 44.78 24.34
N ILE A 29 26.59 43.65 23.64
CA ILE A 29 26.81 43.53 22.18
C ILE A 29 25.70 42.64 21.57
N PRO A 30 25.18 42.93 20.36
CA PRO A 30 24.14 42.14 19.70
C PRO A 30 24.54 40.67 19.42
N GLU A 31 23.57 39.76 19.47
CA GLU A 31 23.77 38.34 19.13
C GLU A 31 24.01 38.13 17.63
N ARG A 32 24.87 37.16 17.29
CA ARG A 32 25.32 36.90 15.92
C ARG A 32 24.22 36.15 15.13
N PRO A 33 24.00 36.47 13.83
CA PRO A 33 23.10 35.69 12.99
C PRO A 33 23.61 34.24 12.85
N PRO A 34 22.71 33.23 12.83
CA PRO A 34 23.09 31.82 12.70
C PRO A 34 23.85 31.59 11.39
N SER A 35 24.89 30.75 11.43
CA SER A 35 25.76 30.52 10.27
C SER A 35 25.03 29.70 9.19
N PRO A 36 25.23 30.01 7.88
CA PRO A 36 24.61 29.29 6.76
C PRO A 36 24.94 27.80 6.67
N THR A 37 25.95 27.33 7.40
CA THR A 37 26.40 25.93 7.42
C THR A 37 25.41 25.00 8.12
N ALA A 38 24.73 25.47 9.16
CA ALA A 38 23.76 24.66 9.91
C ALA A 38 22.51 24.32 9.07
N GLN A 39 22.10 25.23 8.18
CA GLN A 39 20.97 24.99 7.26
C GLN A 39 21.32 24.05 6.10
N LEU A 40 22.61 23.99 5.71
CA LEU A 40 23.13 23.08 4.69
C LEU A 40 23.30 21.66 5.23
N GLU A 41 23.73 21.51 6.49
CA GLU A 41 23.85 20.22 7.18
C GLU A 41 22.48 19.56 7.40
N GLU A 42 21.49 20.31 7.89
CA GLU A 42 20.13 19.80 8.09
C GLU A 42 19.46 19.38 6.76
N ALA A 43 19.68 20.15 5.68
CA ALA A 43 19.18 19.81 4.36
C ALA A 43 19.88 18.57 3.75
N LEU A 44 21.16 18.37 4.05
CA LEU A 44 21.91 17.20 3.59
C LEU A 44 21.46 15.94 4.34
N GLU A 45 21.22 16.02 5.65
CA GLU A 45 20.68 14.93 6.46
C GLU A 45 19.28 14.52 6.02
N ASP A 46 18.40 15.48 5.72
CA ASP A 46 17.04 15.19 5.24
C ASP A 46 17.05 14.57 3.83
N ALA A 47 18.00 14.97 2.97
CA ALA A 47 18.21 14.38 1.66
C ALA A 47 18.75 12.94 1.75
N LEU A 48 19.65 12.68 2.71
CA LEU A 48 20.24 11.36 2.94
C LEU A 48 19.19 10.39 3.51
N LYS A 49 18.34 10.85 4.43
CA LYS A 49 17.17 10.08 4.93
C LYS A 49 16.18 9.74 3.82
N LYS A 50 15.80 10.70 2.97
CA LYS A 50 14.91 10.44 1.82
C LYS A 50 15.50 9.47 0.81
N GLN A 51 16.83 9.51 0.60
CA GLN A 51 17.49 8.54 -0.27
C GLN A 51 17.50 7.13 0.35
N HIS A 52 17.64 7.04 1.67
CA HIS A 52 17.62 5.77 2.40
C HIS A 52 16.21 5.13 2.43
N GLU A 53 15.18 5.95 2.60
CA GLU A 53 13.78 5.52 2.63
C GLU A 53 13.34 4.94 1.28
N ASN A 54 13.78 5.53 0.16
CA ASN A 54 13.49 5.02 -1.19
C ASN A 54 14.37 3.83 -1.62
N ARG A 55 15.49 3.53 -0.94
CA ARG A 55 16.39 2.40 -1.28
C ARG A 55 15.94 1.07 -0.66
N LEU A 56 15.02 1.12 0.32
CA LEU A 56 14.65 -0.02 1.15
C LEU A 56 13.33 -0.69 0.74
N GLU A 57 12.56 -0.09 -0.17
CA GLU A 57 11.28 -0.65 -0.65
C GLU A 57 11.45 -1.82 -1.63
N ASP A 58 12.62 -1.95 -2.27
CA ASP A 58 12.87 -2.90 -3.39
C ASP A 58 13.88 -4.02 -3.06
N LYS A 59 14.27 -4.24 -1.80
CA LYS A 59 15.30 -5.24 -1.43
C LYS A 59 14.74 -6.50 -0.79
N ASP A 60 15.28 -7.65 -1.21
CA ASP A 60 14.95 -8.97 -0.68
C ASP A 60 15.73 -9.31 0.61
N ILE A 61 15.27 -10.31 1.36
CA ILE A 61 15.82 -10.72 2.66
C ILE A 61 17.34 -10.99 2.61
N SER A 62 17.84 -11.52 1.50
CA SER A 62 19.27 -11.76 1.27
C SER A 62 20.10 -10.49 1.16
N ASP A 63 19.52 -9.40 0.66
CA ASP A 63 20.23 -8.13 0.42
C ASP A 63 20.34 -7.28 1.69
N LEU A 64 19.61 -7.66 2.75
CA LEU A 64 19.66 -7.07 4.09
C LEU A 64 20.74 -7.72 4.95
N GLU A 65 21.04 -9.01 4.75
CA GLU A 65 22.18 -9.69 5.40
C GLU A 65 23.53 -9.11 4.92
N GLU A 66 23.60 -8.56 3.71
CA GLU A 66 24.82 -7.94 3.18
C GLU A 66 25.07 -6.50 3.71
N LEU A 67 24.10 -5.90 4.39
CA LEU A 67 24.21 -4.61 5.09
C LEU A 67 24.43 -4.77 6.60
N GLU A 68 24.65 -5.99 7.08
CA GLU A 68 24.88 -6.32 8.50
C GLU A 68 26.20 -5.74 9.06
N ASP A 69 27.12 -5.29 8.18
CA ASP A 69 28.46 -4.82 8.60
C ASP A 69 28.54 -3.33 8.99
N ASP A 70 27.61 -2.46 8.57
CA ASP A 70 27.69 -1.02 8.88
C ASP A 70 26.34 -0.44 9.36
N GLU A 71 26.26 -0.27 10.69
CA GLU A 71 25.41 0.65 11.46
C GLU A 71 24.02 0.14 11.95
N ASP A 72 23.98 -0.02 13.29
CA ASP A 72 22.87 -0.21 14.24
C ASP A 72 22.05 -1.51 14.19
N GLU A 73 22.56 -2.57 14.86
CA GLU A 73 21.85 -3.82 15.18
C GLU A 73 20.43 -3.59 15.73
N ASP A 74 20.22 -2.51 16.50
CA ASP A 74 18.93 -2.15 17.09
C ASP A 74 17.88 -1.68 16.06
N PHE A 75 18.30 -0.98 15.00
CA PHE A 75 17.40 -0.52 13.93
C PHE A 75 16.95 -1.70 13.05
N LEU A 76 17.88 -2.59 12.71
CA LEU A 76 17.60 -3.78 11.91
C LEU A 76 16.74 -4.79 12.67
N ALA A 77 16.97 -4.96 13.98
CA ALA A 77 16.12 -5.77 14.86
C ALA A 77 14.69 -5.22 14.95
N PHE A 78 14.52 -3.91 15.12
CA PHE A 78 13.21 -3.27 15.13
C PHE A 78 12.46 -3.45 13.80
N TYR A 79 13.14 -3.28 12.66
CA TYR A 79 12.53 -3.46 11.34
C TYR A 79 12.13 -4.92 11.07
N LYS A 80 13.01 -5.87 11.41
CA LYS A 80 12.72 -7.31 11.33
C LYS A 80 11.52 -7.67 12.21
N GLN A 81 11.46 -7.18 13.44
CA GLN A 81 10.35 -7.40 14.34
C GLN A 81 9.04 -6.76 13.84
N LYS A 82 9.10 -5.55 13.29
CA LYS A 82 7.95 -4.85 12.71
C LYS A 82 7.37 -5.58 11.50
N ARG A 83 8.22 -6.03 10.57
CA ARG A 83 7.80 -6.83 9.41
C ARG A 83 7.25 -8.20 9.81
N LEU A 84 7.88 -8.89 10.77
CA LEU A 84 7.42 -10.19 11.26
C LEU A 84 6.07 -10.07 11.98
N ALA A 85 5.83 -8.99 12.72
CA ALA A 85 4.53 -8.69 13.33
C ALA A 85 3.44 -8.38 12.30
N GLU A 86 3.77 -7.66 11.23
CA GLU A 86 2.84 -7.38 10.11
C GLU A 86 2.44 -8.66 9.38
N LEU A 87 3.41 -9.52 9.05
CA LEU A 87 3.20 -10.84 8.44
C LEU A 87 2.38 -11.76 9.35
N ALA A 88 2.69 -11.82 10.64
CA ALA A 88 1.95 -12.62 11.61
C ALA A 88 0.50 -12.13 11.75
N LYS A 89 0.27 -10.81 11.74
CA LYS A 89 -1.08 -10.23 11.78
C LYS A 89 -1.88 -10.54 10.52
N LEU A 90 -1.25 -10.50 9.35
CA LEU A 90 -1.88 -10.92 8.08
C LEU A 90 -2.20 -12.41 8.09
N GLN A 91 -1.25 -13.28 8.46
CA GLN A 91 -1.50 -14.72 8.59
C GLN A 91 -2.61 -15.04 9.61
N GLN A 92 -2.64 -14.35 10.75
CA GLN A 92 -3.70 -14.53 11.74
C GLN A 92 -5.07 -14.09 11.21
N ARG A 93 -5.12 -13.11 10.29
CA ARG A 93 -6.36 -12.68 9.64
C ARG A 93 -6.77 -13.63 8.51
N SER A 94 -5.82 -14.25 7.82
CA SER A 94 -6.01 -15.23 6.74
C SER A 94 -6.53 -16.59 7.24
N LYS A 95 -7.71 -16.60 7.86
CA LYS A 95 -8.34 -17.80 8.46
C LYS A 95 -9.28 -18.55 7.51
N PHE A 96 -9.70 -17.90 6.44
CA PHE A 96 -10.64 -18.41 5.46
C PHE A 96 -9.88 -18.83 4.18
N GLY A 97 -10.62 -19.02 3.09
CA GLY A 97 -10.06 -19.52 1.83
C GLY A 97 -11.08 -20.26 0.96
N ASP A 98 -12.24 -20.60 1.54
CA ASP A 98 -13.31 -21.33 0.87
C ASP A 98 -14.66 -20.62 1.03
N VAL A 99 -15.65 -21.08 0.25
CA VAL A 99 -17.04 -20.63 0.37
C VAL A 99 -17.79 -21.53 1.35
N TYR A 100 -18.24 -20.95 2.46
CA TYR A 100 -18.95 -21.68 3.51
C TYR A 100 -20.45 -21.71 3.23
N HIS A 101 -20.99 -22.90 3.02
CA HIS A 101 -22.43 -23.09 2.86
C HIS A 101 -23.07 -23.29 4.22
N ILE A 102 -24.02 -22.43 4.57
CA ILE A 102 -24.63 -22.43 5.91
C ILE A 102 -26.14 -22.57 5.85
N ASN A 103 -26.72 -22.91 7.00
CA ASN A 103 -28.16 -22.95 7.19
C ASN A 103 -28.65 -21.77 8.04
N LYS A 104 -29.97 -21.55 8.07
CA LYS A 104 -30.61 -20.46 8.84
C LYS A 104 -30.21 -20.42 10.32
N PRO A 105 -30.11 -21.55 11.07
CA PRO A 105 -29.70 -21.52 12.47
C PRO A 105 -28.25 -21.05 12.68
N GLU A 106 -27.40 -21.26 11.68
CA GLU A 106 -25.96 -20.94 11.73
C GLU A 106 -25.70 -19.48 11.34
N TYR A 107 -26.67 -18.81 10.69
CA TYR A 107 -26.50 -17.46 10.13
C TYR A 107 -25.98 -16.45 11.15
N ASN A 108 -26.57 -16.38 12.34
CA ASN A 108 -26.15 -15.39 13.33
C ASN A 108 -24.69 -15.58 13.76
N LYS A 109 -24.29 -16.83 14.01
CA LYS A 109 -22.93 -17.18 14.41
C LYS A 109 -21.93 -16.98 13.26
N GLU A 110 -22.24 -17.53 12.09
CA GLU A 110 -21.31 -17.58 10.96
C GLU A 110 -21.19 -16.24 10.21
N VAL A 111 -22.18 -15.35 10.36
CA VAL A 111 -22.19 -14.03 9.73
C VAL A 111 -22.04 -12.91 10.75
N THR A 112 -23.05 -12.72 11.60
CA THR A 112 -23.11 -11.56 12.49
C THR A 112 -22.01 -11.61 13.55
N GLU A 113 -21.85 -12.72 14.27
CA GLU A 113 -20.82 -12.87 15.30
C GLU A 113 -19.43 -12.99 14.68
N ALA A 114 -19.27 -13.75 13.60
CA ALA A 114 -18.00 -13.88 12.89
C ALA A 114 -17.45 -12.53 12.37
N SER A 115 -18.34 -11.59 12.03
CA SER A 115 -17.93 -10.26 11.58
C SER A 115 -17.50 -9.32 12.72
N LYS A 116 -17.91 -9.59 13.96
CA LYS A 116 -17.56 -8.76 15.12
C LYS A 116 -16.08 -8.92 15.43
N GLY A 117 -15.36 -7.81 15.55
CA GLY A 117 -14.00 -7.85 16.07
C GLY A 117 -14.00 -8.20 17.56
N ALA A 118 -12.86 -8.69 18.04
CA ALA A 118 -12.66 -8.88 19.47
C ALA A 118 -12.81 -7.52 20.17
N LYS A 119 -13.93 -7.31 20.87
CA LYS A 119 -14.04 -6.19 21.81
C LYS A 119 -12.98 -6.44 22.87
N LYS A 120 -12.03 -5.51 23.02
CA LYS A 120 -11.17 -5.53 24.21
C LYS A 120 -12.08 -5.27 25.40
N VAL A 121 -12.56 -6.33 26.01
CA VAL A 121 -13.17 -6.24 27.33
C VAL A 121 -12.03 -5.84 28.26
N SER A 122 -11.94 -4.56 28.59
CA SER A 122 -11.10 -4.10 29.68
C SER A 122 -11.58 -4.82 30.94
N ASN A 123 -10.87 -5.86 31.35
CA ASN A 123 -11.18 -6.58 32.58
C ASN A 123 -11.10 -5.59 33.75
N GLY A 124 -12.28 -5.22 34.25
CA GLY A 124 -12.59 -4.59 35.53
C GLY A 124 -11.51 -3.75 36.21
N THR A 125 -11.58 -2.43 36.05
CA THR A 125 -11.56 -1.52 37.20
C THR A 125 -12.52 -0.38 36.88
N TYR A 126 -13.50 -0.19 37.76
CA TYR A 126 -14.48 0.89 37.67
C TYR A 126 -13.78 2.24 37.51
N LEU A 127 -14.07 2.96 36.42
CA LEU A 127 -14.05 4.41 36.43
C LEU A 127 -15.24 4.89 35.60
N ASN A 128 -16.20 5.50 36.28
CA ASN A 128 -17.15 6.39 35.64
C ASN A 128 -16.36 7.60 35.13
N SER A 129 -16.07 7.59 33.83
CA SER A 129 -15.69 8.79 33.10
C SER A 129 -16.72 8.99 32.01
N ILE A 130 -17.54 10.02 32.21
CA ILE A 130 -18.37 10.60 31.16
C ILE A 130 -17.39 11.26 30.19
N ASP A 131 -16.92 10.51 29.20
CA ASP A 131 -16.21 11.06 28.05
C ASP A 131 -17.08 10.83 26.82
N ASN A 132 -17.90 11.84 26.51
CA ASN A 132 -18.60 11.97 25.23
C ASN A 132 -17.57 12.35 24.16
N ASN A 133 -16.74 11.39 23.78
CA ASN A 133 -15.92 11.50 22.58
C ASN A 133 -16.09 10.20 21.80
N GLU A 134 -16.81 10.27 20.68
CA GLU A 134 -16.91 9.22 19.66
C GLU A 134 -15.54 9.02 18.98
N SER A 135 -14.54 8.57 19.73
CA SER A 135 -13.37 7.93 19.14
C SER A 135 -13.84 6.56 18.65
N LYS A 136 -14.02 6.41 17.34
CA LYS A 136 -14.28 5.12 16.68
C LYS A 136 -13.26 4.10 17.17
N GLU A 137 -13.66 3.27 18.12
CA GLU A 137 -12.87 2.15 18.59
C GLU A 137 -12.66 1.21 17.39
N GLU A 138 -11.47 1.25 16.78
CA GLU A 138 -11.10 0.29 15.75
C GLU A 138 -11.05 -1.10 16.41
N SER A 139 -12.13 -1.85 16.23
CA SER A 139 -12.20 -3.29 16.55
C SER A 139 -11.04 -4.01 15.87
N SER A 140 -9.95 -4.23 16.62
CA SER A 140 -8.64 -4.62 16.09
C SER A 140 -8.58 -5.99 15.43
N ASN A 141 -9.71 -6.68 15.29
CA ASN A 141 -9.83 -8.00 14.68
C ASN A 141 -11.17 -8.23 13.96
N ALA A 142 -11.84 -7.17 13.50
CA ALA A 142 -13.09 -7.31 12.74
C ALA A 142 -12.83 -7.93 11.37
N VAL A 143 -13.78 -8.75 10.91
CA VAL A 143 -13.71 -9.51 9.66
C VAL A 143 -14.85 -9.09 8.75
N TYR A 144 -14.56 -8.93 7.46
CA TYR A 144 -15.59 -8.75 6.45
C TYR A 144 -16.23 -10.09 6.11
N VAL A 145 -17.57 -10.15 6.15
CA VAL A 145 -18.33 -11.34 5.78
C VAL A 145 -19.24 -11.00 4.60
N PHE A 146 -19.01 -11.64 3.47
CA PHE A 146 -19.81 -11.52 2.25
C PHE A 146 -20.79 -12.69 2.20
N VAL A 147 -22.09 -12.37 2.23
CA VAL A 147 -23.17 -13.34 2.25
C VAL A 147 -23.92 -13.31 0.93
N HIS A 148 -23.95 -14.43 0.23
CA HIS A 148 -24.73 -14.65 -0.97
C HIS A 148 -26.03 -15.40 -0.64
N LEU A 149 -27.15 -14.70 -0.75
CA LEU A 149 -28.48 -15.31 -0.75
C LEU A 149 -28.73 -15.89 -2.15
N SER A 150 -28.50 -17.20 -2.28
CA SER A 150 -28.40 -17.90 -3.55
C SER A 150 -29.71 -18.51 -4.03
N LEU A 151 -29.87 -18.64 -5.35
CA LEU A 151 -30.97 -19.37 -5.98
C LEU A 151 -30.51 -19.97 -7.31
N GLN A 152 -30.36 -21.29 -7.37
CA GLN A 152 -29.75 -22.00 -8.50
C GLN A 152 -30.46 -21.77 -9.85
N SER A 153 -31.77 -21.53 -9.84
CA SER A 153 -32.56 -21.26 -11.06
C SER A 153 -32.17 -19.93 -11.73
N LYS A 154 -31.59 -18.97 -10.99
CA LYS A 154 -31.20 -17.66 -11.51
C LYS A 154 -29.76 -17.68 -12.02
N LEU A 155 -29.57 -17.22 -13.26
CA LEU A 155 -28.24 -17.12 -13.89
C LEU A 155 -27.27 -16.26 -13.08
N GLN A 156 -27.70 -15.06 -12.67
CA GLN A 156 -26.88 -14.14 -11.88
C GLN A 156 -26.40 -14.78 -10.58
N SER A 157 -27.20 -15.63 -9.95
CA SER A 157 -26.79 -16.31 -8.71
C SER A 157 -25.69 -17.32 -8.97
N ARG A 158 -25.77 -18.08 -10.08
CA ARG A 158 -24.69 -19.00 -10.47
C ARG A 158 -23.38 -18.26 -10.80
N ILE A 159 -23.48 -17.09 -11.43
CA ILE A 159 -22.32 -16.23 -11.71
C ILE A 159 -21.67 -15.79 -10.39
N LEU A 160 -22.44 -15.27 -9.44
CA LEU A 160 -21.90 -14.85 -8.15
C LEU A 160 -21.31 -16.03 -7.35
N SER A 161 -21.95 -17.20 -7.37
CA SER A 161 -21.39 -18.41 -6.76
C SER A 161 -20.03 -18.78 -7.35
N HIS A 162 -19.85 -18.67 -8.67
CA HIS A 162 -18.58 -18.95 -9.32
C HIS A 162 -17.51 -17.93 -8.91
N ILE A 163 -17.85 -16.63 -8.92
CA ILE A 163 -16.95 -15.56 -8.46
C ILE A 163 -16.52 -15.82 -7.01
N PHE A 164 -17.44 -16.14 -6.11
CA PHE A 164 -17.11 -16.47 -4.72
C PHE A 164 -16.11 -17.62 -4.61
N GLN A 165 -16.26 -18.67 -5.42
CA GLN A 165 -15.32 -19.80 -5.43
C GLN A 165 -13.92 -19.43 -5.93
N THR A 166 -13.82 -18.48 -6.86
CA THR A 166 -12.53 -17.98 -7.37
C THR A 166 -11.88 -17.00 -6.41
N GLU A 167 -12.66 -16.16 -5.74
CA GLU A 167 -12.16 -15.05 -4.91
C GLU A 167 -11.87 -15.45 -3.46
N ALA A 168 -12.60 -16.42 -2.90
CA ALA A 168 -12.36 -16.93 -1.55
C ALA A 168 -10.91 -17.38 -1.29
N PRO A 169 -10.26 -18.17 -2.18
CA PRO A 169 -8.87 -18.58 -1.96
C PRO A 169 -7.87 -17.43 -2.17
N LYS A 170 -8.22 -16.40 -2.96
CA LYS A 170 -7.37 -15.21 -3.14
C LYS A 170 -7.34 -14.33 -1.89
N PHE A 171 -8.47 -14.21 -1.21
CA PHE A 171 -8.66 -13.32 -0.05
C PHE A 171 -9.02 -14.10 1.22
N PRO A 172 -8.09 -14.89 1.78
CA PRO A 172 -8.33 -15.71 2.97
C PRO A 172 -8.64 -14.90 4.24
N GLU A 173 -8.43 -13.59 4.24
CA GLU A 173 -8.82 -12.70 5.33
C GLU A 173 -10.29 -12.28 5.31
N ILE A 174 -11.00 -12.56 4.20
CA ILE A 174 -12.42 -12.27 4.02
C ILE A 174 -13.20 -13.58 4.09
N LYS A 175 -14.35 -13.56 4.77
CA LYS A 175 -15.23 -14.73 4.86
C LYS A 175 -16.30 -14.67 3.79
N PHE A 176 -16.40 -15.72 2.97
CA PHE A 176 -17.44 -15.88 1.96
C PHE A 176 -18.45 -16.93 2.39
N VAL A 177 -19.73 -16.57 2.38
CA VAL A 177 -20.82 -17.41 2.89
C VAL A 177 -21.93 -17.51 1.85
N ASP A 178 -22.41 -18.72 1.59
CA ASP A 178 -23.56 -18.99 0.74
C ASP A 178 -24.71 -19.58 1.55
N ILE A 179 -25.91 -19.07 1.33
CA ILE A 179 -27.14 -19.64 1.88
C ILE A 179 -28.26 -19.52 0.85
N PRO A 180 -29.00 -20.60 0.53
CA PRO A 180 -30.13 -20.50 -0.38
C PRO A 180 -31.18 -19.51 0.15
N GLY A 181 -31.57 -18.52 -0.66
CA GLY A 181 -32.48 -17.43 -0.28
C GLY A 181 -33.77 -17.92 0.42
N PRO A 182 -34.50 -18.89 -0.16
CA PRO A 182 -35.69 -19.47 0.48
C PRO A 182 -35.42 -20.20 1.81
N ARG A 183 -34.17 -20.65 2.05
CA ARG A 183 -33.76 -21.25 3.34
C ARG A 183 -33.36 -20.20 4.35
N ALA A 184 -32.79 -19.08 3.91
CA ALA A 184 -32.42 -17.97 4.80
C ALA A 184 -33.67 -17.24 5.32
N ILE A 185 -34.59 -16.91 4.41
CA ILE A 185 -35.77 -16.10 4.67
C ILE A 185 -36.99 -16.79 4.06
N GLU A 186 -38.03 -17.00 4.86
CA GLU A 186 -39.28 -17.62 4.39
C GLU A 186 -39.95 -16.74 3.35
N ASN A 187 -40.39 -17.35 2.24
CA ASN A 187 -41.01 -16.66 1.10
C ASN A 187 -40.15 -15.54 0.49
N TYR A 188 -38.81 -15.68 0.54
CA TYR A 188 -37.92 -14.70 -0.08
C TYR A 188 -38.20 -14.58 -1.59
N PRO A 189 -38.43 -13.37 -2.13
CA PRO A 189 -38.77 -13.21 -3.56
C PRO A 189 -37.63 -13.69 -4.47
N GLU A 190 -37.93 -14.62 -5.37
CA GLU A 190 -36.91 -15.17 -6.27
C GLU A 190 -36.28 -14.11 -7.18
N ASN A 191 -37.02 -13.06 -7.54
CA ASN A 191 -36.53 -11.96 -8.37
C ASN A 191 -35.47 -11.11 -7.68
N ASN A 192 -35.38 -11.19 -6.35
CA ASN A 192 -34.34 -10.54 -5.57
C ASN A 192 -33.06 -11.38 -5.50
N CYS A 193 -33.08 -12.63 -5.99
CA CYS A 193 -31.90 -13.47 -6.04
C CYS A 193 -31.06 -13.20 -7.31
N PRO A 194 -29.72 -13.11 -7.19
CA PRO A 194 -28.96 -13.20 -5.94
C PRO A 194 -29.05 -11.90 -5.13
N THR A 195 -28.95 -12.00 -3.81
CA THR A 195 -28.71 -10.82 -2.97
C THR A 195 -27.38 -10.98 -2.25
N LEU A 196 -26.54 -9.94 -2.34
CA LEU A 196 -25.24 -9.87 -1.70
C LEU A 196 -25.30 -8.92 -0.51
N ILE A 197 -25.02 -9.44 0.68
CA ILE A 197 -25.00 -8.66 1.92
C ILE A 197 -23.59 -8.69 2.48
N VAL A 198 -23.05 -7.52 2.80
CA VAL A 198 -21.72 -7.40 3.39
C VAL A 198 -21.85 -6.95 4.84
N TYR A 199 -21.26 -7.74 5.74
CA TYR A 199 -21.18 -7.43 7.16
C TYR A 199 -19.76 -7.06 7.55
N TYR A 200 -19.66 -6.14 8.51
CA TYR A 200 -18.41 -5.78 9.17
C TYR A 200 -18.70 -5.31 10.59
N ASN A 201 -17.92 -5.77 11.56
CA ASN A 201 -18.05 -5.41 12.97
C ASN A 201 -19.44 -5.67 13.59
N GLY A 202 -20.22 -6.62 13.04
CA GLY A 202 -21.57 -6.94 13.47
C GLY A 202 -22.69 -6.19 12.74
N ASP A 203 -22.35 -5.19 11.94
CA ASP A 203 -23.32 -4.36 11.22
C ASP A 203 -23.33 -4.66 9.72
N VAL A 204 -24.46 -4.36 9.07
CA VAL A 204 -24.59 -4.46 7.61
C VAL A 204 -23.99 -3.21 6.97
N VAL A 205 -22.90 -3.39 6.22
CA VAL A 205 -22.21 -2.31 5.49
C VAL A 205 -22.85 -2.05 4.14
N ARG A 206 -23.24 -3.13 3.44
CA ARG A 206 -23.78 -3.05 2.09
C ARG A 206 -24.84 -4.13 1.90
N ASN A 207 -25.90 -3.78 1.20
CA ASN A 207 -26.91 -4.73 0.73
C ASN A 207 -27.18 -4.45 -0.75
N ILE A 208 -26.90 -5.42 -1.61
CA ILE A 208 -27.05 -5.33 -3.06
C ILE A 208 -28.03 -6.41 -3.48
N VAL A 209 -29.22 -5.99 -3.89
CA VAL A 209 -30.26 -6.88 -4.41
C VAL A 209 -30.06 -7.02 -5.92
N THR A 210 -30.00 -8.26 -6.40
CA THR A 210 -29.55 -8.62 -7.76
C THR A 210 -28.13 -8.19 -8.08
N LEU A 211 -27.60 -8.59 -9.24
CA LEU A 211 -26.30 -8.11 -9.71
C LEU A 211 -26.40 -6.86 -10.59
N LEU A 212 -27.56 -6.20 -10.70
CA LEU A 212 -27.72 -5.08 -11.63
C LEU A 212 -26.68 -3.96 -11.42
N GLY A 213 -26.33 -3.66 -10.16
CA GLY A 213 -25.29 -2.68 -9.82
C GLY A 213 -23.84 -3.14 -10.06
N LEU A 214 -23.64 -4.40 -10.47
CA LEU A 214 -22.34 -5.05 -10.72
C LEU A 214 -22.23 -5.58 -12.17
N GLY A 215 -23.11 -5.13 -13.08
CA GLY A 215 -23.12 -5.58 -14.49
C GLY A 215 -24.20 -6.61 -14.83
N GLY A 216 -25.03 -7.02 -13.85
CA GLY A 216 -26.18 -7.88 -14.06
C GLY A 216 -25.78 -9.27 -14.54
N ASN A 217 -26.22 -9.65 -15.74
CA ASN A 217 -25.90 -10.95 -16.33
C ASN A 217 -24.45 -11.04 -16.81
N ASP A 218 -23.79 -9.89 -17.03
CA ASP A 218 -22.42 -9.82 -17.55
C ASP A 218 -21.40 -9.51 -16.44
N THR A 219 -21.80 -9.66 -15.17
CA THR A 219 -20.94 -9.42 -14.00
C THR A 219 -19.66 -10.24 -14.10
N LYS A 220 -18.50 -9.56 -14.06
CA LYS A 220 -17.18 -10.19 -14.10
C LYS A 220 -16.51 -10.18 -12.73
N ILE A 221 -15.39 -10.90 -12.63
CA ILE A 221 -14.54 -10.90 -11.44
C ILE A 221 -14.05 -9.48 -11.12
N GLY A 222 -13.63 -8.71 -12.14
CA GLY A 222 -13.17 -7.33 -11.94
C GLY A 222 -14.23 -6.40 -11.34
N ASP A 223 -15.52 -6.57 -11.69
CA ASP A 223 -16.62 -5.79 -11.10
C ASP A 223 -16.79 -6.12 -9.62
N PHE A 224 -16.57 -7.39 -9.26
CA PHE A 224 -16.61 -7.84 -7.87
C PHE A 224 -15.40 -7.37 -7.06
N GLU A 225 -14.19 -7.42 -7.62
CA GLU A 225 -12.98 -6.88 -7.00
C GLU A 225 -13.11 -5.37 -6.72
N GLN A 226 -13.69 -4.61 -7.65
CA GLN A 226 -14.01 -3.19 -7.42
C GLN A 226 -14.99 -3.00 -6.25
N LEU A 227 -15.94 -3.92 -6.06
CA LEU A 227 -16.82 -3.90 -4.89
C LEU A 227 -16.05 -4.16 -3.59
N LEU A 228 -15.13 -5.13 -3.57
CA LEU A 228 -14.29 -5.44 -2.41
C LEU A 228 -13.51 -4.19 -1.96
N VAL A 229 -12.92 -3.49 -2.94
CA VAL A 229 -12.21 -2.23 -2.73
C VAL A 229 -13.13 -1.12 -2.24
N LYS A 230 -14.28 -0.92 -2.90
CA LYS A 230 -15.26 0.12 -2.55
C LYS A 230 -15.82 -0.01 -1.13
N VAL A 231 -15.96 -1.25 -0.64
CA VAL A 231 -16.40 -1.52 0.73
C VAL A 231 -15.25 -1.34 1.75
N GLY A 232 -14.01 -1.31 1.29
CA GLY A 232 -12.81 -1.23 2.13
C GLY A 232 -12.36 -2.59 2.67
N ALA A 233 -12.81 -3.68 2.06
CA ALA A 233 -12.41 -5.04 2.42
C ALA A 233 -11.00 -5.36 1.91
N VAL A 234 -10.63 -4.84 0.75
CA VAL A 234 -9.31 -4.95 0.13
C VAL A 234 -8.77 -3.55 -0.18
N LYS A 235 -7.45 -3.35 -0.10
CA LYS A 235 -6.81 -2.08 -0.45
C LYS A 235 -6.72 -1.93 -1.96
N GLU A 236 -6.83 -0.70 -2.47
CA GLU A 236 -6.70 -0.41 -3.91
C GLU A 236 -5.38 -0.92 -4.52
N ASN A 237 -4.30 -0.89 -3.73
CA ASN A 237 -2.95 -1.25 -4.18
C ASN A 237 -2.62 -2.74 -3.96
N ASP A 238 -3.62 -3.60 -3.70
CA ASP A 238 -3.38 -5.02 -3.46
C ASP A 238 -3.02 -5.74 -4.76
N ASN A 239 -1.84 -6.37 -4.80
CA ASN A 239 -1.30 -7.02 -5.99
C ASN A 239 -2.16 -8.22 -6.46
N ARG A 240 -3.06 -8.74 -5.61
CA ARG A 240 -3.96 -9.85 -5.97
C ARG A 240 -5.13 -9.43 -6.85
N LEU A 241 -5.42 -8.13 -6.92
CA LEU A 241 -6.48 -7.57 -7.75
C LEU A 241 -6.06 -7.61 -9.23
N ILE A 242 -6.97 -8.05 -10.10
CA ILE A 242 -6.73 -8.15 -11.56
C ILE A 242 -6.28 -6.81 -12.12
N MET A 243 -6.90 -5.71 -11.67
CA MET A 243 -6.54 -4.36 -12.13
C MET A 243 -5.07 -3.98 -11.88
N ASN A 244 -4.44 -4.62 -10.90
CA ASN A 244 -3.04 -4.41 -10.55
C ASN A 244 -2.12 -5.43 -11.24
N VAL A 245 -2.58 -6.66 -11.48
CA VAL A 245 -1.83 -7.69 -12.23
C VAL A 245 -1.58 -7.25 -13.67
N ASP A 246 -2.60 -6.78 -14.38
CA ASP A 246 -2.44 -6.27 -15.75
C ASP A 246 -1.48 -5.07 -15.82
N SER A 247 -1.42 -4.29 -14.73
CA SER A 247 -0.52 -3.14 -14.61
C SER A 247 0.94 -3.54 -14.39
N GLU A 248 1.19 -4.64 -13.65
CA GLU A 248 2.52 -5.19 -13.41
C GLU A 248 3.07 -5.85 -14.68
N GLU A 249 2.27 -6.64 -15.41
CA GLU A 249 2.67 -7.21 -16.71
C GLU A 249 3.01 -6.08 -17.72
N SER A 250 2.17 -5.04 -17.79
CA SER A 250 2.43 -3.85 -18.60
C SER A 250 3.64 -3.03 -18.11
N ARG A 251 4.01 -3.11 -16.83
CA ARG A 251 5.21 -2.47 -16.26
C ARG A 251 6.45 -3.27 -16.58
N GLU A 252 6.39 -4.59 -16.49
CA GLU A 252 7.44 -5.51 -16.89
C GLU A 252 7.74 -5.39 -18.38
N GLU A 253 6.71 -5.37 -19.23
CA GLU A 253 6.86 -5.14 -20.67
C GLU A 253 7.56 -3.81 -20.96
N ARG A 254 7.15 -2.72 -20.28
CA ARG A 254 7.83 -1.41 -20.39
C ARG A 254 9.27 -1.49 -19.92
N LYS A 255 9.54 -2.13 -18.77
CA LYS A 255 10.89 -2.30 -18.21
C LYS A 255 11.80 -3.07 -19.16
N LEU A 256 11.29 -4.13 -19.80
CA LEU A 256 11.97 -4.90 -20.84
C LEU A 256 12.24 -4.05 -22.10
N THR A 257 11.28 -3.21 -22.53
CA THR A 257 11.52 -2.31 -23.67
C THR A 257 12.59 -1.27 -23.36
N PHE A 258 12.63 -0.71 -22.15
CA PHE A 258 13.66 0.25 -21.73
C PHE A 258 15.04 -0.39 -21.54
N ALA A 259 15.11 -1.62 -21.02
CA ALA A 259 16.35 -2.39 -20.90
C ALA A 259 16.96 -2.71 -22.28
N ASN A 260 16.14 -3.14 -23.25
CA ASN A 260 16.58 -3.40 -24.62
C ASN A 260 17.00 -2.12 -25.37
N LYS A 261 16.41 -0.97 -25.03
CA LYS A 261 16.77 0.33 -25.65
C LYS A 261 18.12 0.88 -25.19
N LYS A 262 18.64 0.48 -24.02
CA LYS A 262 19.99 0.86 -23.53
C LYS A 262 21.12 0.07 -24.21
N SER A 263 20.83 -1.08 -24.84
CA SER A 263 21.82 -1.88 -25.56
C SER A 263 22.18 -1.32 -26.96
N ILE A 264 21.35 -0.45 -27.54
CA ILE A 264 21.53 0.07 -28.92
C ILE A 264 22.48 1.29 -28.98
N ARG A 265 22.99 1.81 -27.85
CA ARG A 265 24.02 2.87 -27.85
C ARG A 265 25.44 2.31 -27.87
N SER A 266 25.80 1.64 -28.95
CA SER A 266 27.20 1.54 -29.38
C SER A 266 27.22 1.37 -30.89
N GLY A 267 27.67 2.39 -31.63
CA GLY A 267 27.88 2.23 -33.07
C GLY A 267 27.59 3.42 -33.99
N ILE A 268 27.64 4.68 -33.55
CA ILE A 268 27.84 5.81 -34.49
C ILE A 268 29.05 6.63 -34.01
N ARG A 269 30.22 6.15 -34.38
CA ARG A 269 31.46 6.92 -34.40
C ARG A 269 32.02 6.81 -35.81
N GLY A 270 31.52 7.66 -36.70
CA GLY A 270 32.04 7.79 -38.06
C GLY A 270 31.02 8.36 -39.03
N LYS A 271 31.46 9.36 -39.80
CA LYS A 271 30.78 9.98 -40.96
C LYS A 271 29.89 11.20 -40.68
N PHE A 272 30.49 12.23 -40.07
CA PHE A 272 30.42 13.54 -40.72
C PHE A 272 31.47 13.54 -41.83
N ASN A 273 31.04 13.35 -43.09
CA ASN A 273 31.84 13.75 -44.24
C ASN A 273 30.88 14.30 -45.30
N LEU A 274 30.75 15.63 -45.30
CA LEU A 274 30.22 16.39 -46.44
C LEU A 274 31.10 16.10 -47.65
N GLY A 275 30.53 15.61 -48.73
CA GLY A 275 31.26 15.32 -49.97
C GLY A 275 30.32 15.05 -51.13
N VAL A 276 30.09 16.10 -51.90
CA VAL A 276 29.32 16.17 -53.16
C VAL A 276 29.99 15.30 -54.24
N GLY A 277 29.21 14.55 -55.03
CA GLY A 277 29.66 14.15 -56.38
C GLY A 277 29.13 12.82 -56.95
N ALA A 278 28.21 12.95 -57.91
CA ALA A 278 28.20 12.32 -59.25
C ALA A 278 28.02 10.80 -59.48
N GLY A 279 27.23 10.50 -60.52
CA GLY A 279 27.18 9.25 -61.32
C GLY A 279 25.97 8.38 -60.98
N GLU A 280 24.96 8.22 -61.85
CA GLU A 280 24.90 7.20 -62.95
C GLU A 280 25.12 5.78 -62.37
N GLU A 281 24.38 4.73 -62.65
CA GLU A 281 23.30 4.29 -63.54
C GLU A 281 22.93 2.87 -62.99
N GLU A 282 21.77 2.31 -63.39
CA GLU A 282 21.50 0.89 -63.75
C GLU A 282 22.19 -0.27 -62.95
N GLU A 283 21.62 -1.43 -62.62
CA GLU A 283 20.57 -2.26 -63.20
C GLU A 283 20.23 -3.41 -62.21
N GLU A 284 19.16 -4.10 -62.54
CA GLU A 284 18.69 -5.45 -62.18
C GLU A 284 19.74 -6.46 -61.65
N ASP A 285 19.34 -7.31 -60.69
CA ASP A 285 19.11 -8.73 -61.00
C ASP A 285 18.54 -9.51 -59.81
N ASP A 286 17.58 -10.35 -60.17
CA ASP A 286 16.88 -11.36 -59.39
C ASP A 286 17.78 -12.58 -59.07
N GLU A 287 17.15 -13.58 -58.45
CA GLU A 287 17.54 -15.00 -58.32
C GLU A 287 18.19 -15.44 -57.00
N ASP A 288 17.26 -15.91 -56.15
CA ASP A 288 17.12 -17.31 -55.78
C ASP A 288 18.17 -18.04 -54.92
N ASP A 289 17.56 -18.76 -53.98
CA ASP A 289 17.91 -20.09 -53.52
C ASP A 289 18.83 -20.30 -52.30
N PHE A 290 18.25 -21.13 -51.42
CA PHE A 290 18.88 -22.27 -50.75
C PHE A 290 19.35 -22.08 -49.29
N PHE A 291 18.62 -22.64 -48.33
CA PHE A 291 18.75 -24.07 -48.00
C PHE A 291 17.67 -24.51 -46.97
N ASN A 292 16.94 -25.55 -47.40
CA ASN A 292 16.32 -26.67 -46.68
C ASN A 292 16.15 -26.62 -45.15
#